data_AF-A0A7W0TSW9-F1
#
_entry.id   AF-A0A7W0TSW9-F1
#
_cell.length_a   1.000
_cell.length_b   1.000
_cell.length_c   1.000
_cell.angle_alpha   90.00
_cell.angle_beta   90.00
_cell.angle_gamma   90.00
#
_symmetry.space_group_name_H-M   'P 1'
#
loop_
_entity.id
_entity.type
_entity.pdbx_description
1 polymer ?
#
loop_
_entity_poly.entity_id
_entity_poly.type
_entity_poly.pdbx_seq_one_letter_code
_entity_poly.pdbx_strand_id
1 'polypeptide(L)'
;LTTLGSLGGARALDSRLRLGIGLAGFLALFGVVLAVWPEVNALAIIGPHPDSGGRFYGVTNLVETLLLVPALVSGALLGVRWLLPIGALAVLVVGASRTGADGGGVLVLVAGFLVLGAGLLGARPSLRTAFLLGAATVSLGLVAVGLDAALGGSSHVVDALADGPAGLAEDFERRMRLSAAVAFDSPLSVLALLVSLTILALLWPLRPRSPVRTALLAAIAVSLLANDAPTKVAGYGALAGLTLVAFEHTRRHA
;
A
#
# COMPACT_ATOMS: atom_id res chain seq x y z
N LEU A 1 -1.37 -42.79 6.17
CA LEU A 1 -1.19 -41.65 5.23
C LEU A 1 -2.08 -40.45 5.56
N THR A 2 -3.33 -40.66 5.99
CA THR A 2 -4.28 -39.61 6.44
C THR A 2 -3.85 -38.83 7.69
N THR A 3 -3.25 -39.47 8.70
CA THR A 3 -2.81 -38.82 9.95
C THR A 3 -1.55 -37.96 9.79
N LEU A 4 -0.56 -38.40 9.01
CA LEU A 4 0.64 -37.60 8.71
C LEU A 4 0.33 -36.38 7.83
N GLY A 5 -0.59 -36.52 6.87
CA GLY A 5 -1.10 -35.39 6.08
C GLY A 5 -1.87 -34.38 6.93
N SER A 6 -2.62 -34.84 7.94
CA SER A 6 -3.34 -33.95 8.87
C SER A 6 -2.41 -33.16 9.81
N LEU A 7 -1.32 -33.77 10.27
CA LEU A 7 -0.33 -33.12 11.14
C LEU A 7 0.54 -32.11 10.38
N GLY A 8 0.95 -32.45 9.15
CA GLY A 8 1.64 -31.53 8.24
C GLY A 8 0.76 -30.34 7.87
N GLY A 9 -0.51 -30.60 7.53
CA GLY A 9 -1.52 -29.57 7.27
C GLY A 9 -1.76 -28.65 8.47
N ALA A 10 -1.90 -29.21 9.68
CA ALA A 10 -2.10 -28.43 10.89
C ALA A 10 -0.91 -27.51 11.21
N ARG A 11 0.34 -27.98 11.09
CA ARG A 11 1.54 -27.15 11.29
C ARG A 11 1.72 -26.08 10.23
N ALA A 12 1.38 -26.38 8.98
CA ALA A 12 1.43 -25.39 7.90
C ALA A 12 0.36 -24.30 8.06
N LEU A 13 -0.84 -24.65 8.57
CA LEU A 13 -1.88 -23.69 8.89
C LEU A 13 -1.50 -22.82 10.10
N ASP A 14 -0.91 -23.42 11.13
CA ASP A 14 -0.43 -22.72 12.31
C ASP A 14 0.68 -21.71 11.96
N SER A 15 1.66 -22.08 11.11
CA SER A 15 2.70 -21.14 10.66
C SER A 15 2.13 -19.99 9.80
N ARG A 16 1.11 -20.25 8.96
CA ARG A 16 0.40 -19.21 8.19
C ARG A 16 -0.31 -18.22 9.10
N LEU A 17 -1.03 -18.75 10.08
CA LEU A 17 -1.77 -17.94 11.04
C LEU A 17 -0.82 -17.08 11.87
N ARG A 18 0.26 -17.66 12.40
CA ARG A 18 1.28 -16.93 13.18
C ARG A 18 1.93 -15.82 12.36
N LEU A 19 2.30 -16.10 11.10
CA LEU A 19 2.85 -15.06 10.22
C LEU A 19 1.82 -13.96 9.94
N GLY A 20 0.58 -14.32 9.59
CA GLY A 20 -0.48 -13.34 9.34
C GLY A 20 -0.75 -12.43 10.55
N ILE A 21 -0.84 -13.02 11.75
CA ILE A 21 -0.99 -12.30 13.02
C ILE A 21 0.24 -11.43 13.30
N GLY A 22 1.45 -11.96 13.11
CA GLY A 22 2.69 -11.23 13.33
C GLY A 22 2.80 -9.98 12.44
N LEU A 23 2.43 -10.09 11.16
CA LEU A 23 2.40 -8.97 10.24
C LEU A 23 1.33 -7.92 10.61
N ALA A 24 0.14 -8.37 11.04
CA ALA A 24 -0.90 -7.46 11.54
C ALA A 24 -0.46 -6.76 12.84
N GLY A 25 0.17 -7.50 13.75
CA GLY A 25 0.72 -6.99 15.00
C GLY A 25 1.84 -5.97 14.75
N PHE A 26 2.70 -6.22 13.77
CA PHE A 26 3.70 -5.25 13.33
C PHE A 26 3.06 -3.95 12.84
N LEU A 27 2.02 -4.02 11.99
CA LEU A 27 1.30 -2.83 11.52
C LEU A 27 0.65 -2.07 12.67
N ALA A 28 0.01 -2.77 13.60
CA ALA A 28 -0.61 -2.17 14.77
C ALA A 28 0.44 -1.48 15.66
N LEU A 29 1.55 -2.15 15.96
CA LEU A 29 2.64 -1.58 16.75
C LEU A 29 3.24 -0.37 16.06
N PHE A 30 3.47 -0.45 14.75
CA PHE A 30 3.98 0.68 13.96
C PHE A 30 3.04 1.88 14.03
N GLY A 31 1.72 1.66 13.88
CA GLY A 31 0.71 2.71 14.05
C GLY A 31 0.67 3.32 15.44
N VAL A 32 0.80 2.51 16.49
CA VAL A 32 0.87 2.98 17.87
C VAL A 32 2.12 3.84 18.08
N VAL A 33 3.27 3.42 17.57
CA VAL A 33 4.51 4.23 17.65
C VAL A 33 4.32 5.57 16.96
N LEU A 34 3.74 5.60 15.77
CA LEU A 34 3.47 6.86 15.06
C LEU A 34 2.47 7.77 15.79
N ALA A 35 1.46 7.19 16.45
CA ALA A 35 0.44 7.96 17.15
C ALA A 35 0.92 8.49 18.51
N VAL A 36 1.79 7.75 19.21
CA VAL A 36 2.26 8.07 20.57
C VAL A 36 3.56 8.88 20.56
N TRP A 37 4.46 8.56 19.62
CA TRP A 37 5.77 9.22 19.48
C TRP A 37 6.01 9.66 18.04
N PRO A 38 5.20 10.59 17.54
CA PRO A 38 5.31 10.99 16.15
C PRO A 38 6.67 11.62 15.80
N GLU A 39 7.40 12.15 16.77
CA GLU A 39 8.75 12.70 16.61
C GLU A 39 9.77 11.63 16.20
N VAL A 40 9.54 10.36 16.58
CA VAL A 40 10.41 9.23 16.20
C VAL A 40 10.47 9.08 14.68
N ASN A 41 9.39 9.45 13.98
CA ASN A 41 9.36 9.39 12.54
C ASN A 41 10.23 10.48 11.88
N ALA A 42 10.35 11.65 12.51
CA ALA A 42 11.28 12.69 12.07
C ALA A 42 12.76 12.25 12.23
N LEU A 43 13.02 11.30 13.13
CA LEU A 43 14.35 10.72 13.38
C LEU A 43 14.64 9.46 12.55
N ALA A 44 13.69 9.00 11.73
CA ALA A 44 13.87 7.78 10.94
C ALA A 44 14.93 8.00 9.85
N ILE A 45 15.88 7.06 9.73
CA ILE A 45 16.91 7.06 8.66
C ILE A 45 16.26 6.98 7.26
N ILE A 46 15.08 6.38 7.17
CA ILE A 46 14.23 6.31 5.98
C ILE A 46 13.05 7.29 6.13
N GLY A 47 13.31 8.42 6.79
CA GLY A 47 12.34 9.44 7.16
C GLY A 47 12.28 10.61 6.17
N PRO A 48 11.80 11.78 6.61
CA PRO A 48 11.64 12.97 5.79
C PRO A 48 12.89 13.36 4.99
N HIS A 49 12.76 13.41 3.67
CA HIS A 49 13.77 14.02 2.78
C HIS A 49 13.06 15.08 1.93
N PRO A 50 12.86 16.31 2.46
CA PRO A 50 12.10 17.36 1.79
C PRO A 50 12.61 17.66 0.38
N ASP A 51 13.92 17.52 0.17
CA ASP A 51 14.59 17.76 -1.11
C ASP A 51 14.26 16.70 -2.19
N SER A 52 13.51 15.65 -1.85
CA SER A 52 13.14 14.54 -2.76
C SER A 52 11.69 14.07 -2.60
N GLY A 53 10.80 14.99 -2.20
CA GLY A 53 9.37 14.71 -1.99
C GLY A 53 9.06 13.91 -0.72
N GLY A 54 9.95 13.95 0.30
CA GLY A 54 9.73 13.32 1.60
C GLY A 54 9.02 14.27 2.58
N ARG A 55 8.02 13.76 3.30
CA ARG A 55 7.24 14.50 4.30
C ARG A 55 8.04 14.68 5.60
N PHE A 56 7.99 15.86 6.23
CA PHE A 56 8.59 16.16 7.57
C PHE A 56 7.96 15.39 8.74
N TYR A 57 6.75 14.87 8.55
CA TYR A 57 5.94 14.18 9.54
C TYR A 57 5.06 13.14 8.82
N GLY A 58 4.74 12.03 9.49
CA GLY A 58 3.94 10.93 8.92
C GLY A 58 4.63 9.97 7.95
N VAL A 59 3.90 8.93 7.54
CA VAL A 59 4.42 7.86 6.68
C VAL A 59 4.85 8.43 5.32
N THR A 60 6.11 8.23 4.93
CA THR A 60 6.60 8.64 3.61
C THR A 60 6.12 7.67 2.53
N ASN A 61 6.01 8.11 1.27
CA ASN A 61 5.64 7.25 0.13
C ASN A 61 6.50 5.97 0.04
N LEU A 62 7.76 6.05 0.48
CA LEU A 62 8.67 4.90 0.57
C LEU A 62 8.19 3.91 1.64
N VAL A 63 8.00 4.37 2.87
CA VAL A 63 7.57 3.52 3.98
C VAL A 63 6.18 2.95 3.71
N GLU A 64 5.27 3.75 3.16
CA GLU A 64 3.96 3.31 2.68
C GLU A 64 4.09 2.13 1.71
N THR A 65 4.94 2.28 0.68
CA THR A 65 5.21 1.23 -0.30
C THR A 65 5.76 -0.05 0.35
N LEU A 66 6.63 0.09 1.34
CA LEU A 66 7.17 -1.06 2.11
C LEU A 66 6.10 -1.74 2.98
N LEU A 67 5.15 -0.97 3.53
CA LEU A 67 4.05 -1.49 4.35
C LEU A 67 2.97 -2.22 3.53
N LEU A 68 2.91 -2.02 2.21
CA LEU A 68 1.93 -2.71 1.34
C LEU A 68 2.06 -4.23 1.41
N VAL A 69 3.29 -4.76 1.33
CA VAL A 69 3.50 -6.22 1.36
C VAL A 69 3.05 -6.85 2.67
N PRO A 70 3.51 -6.41 3.86
CA PRO A 70 3.05 -7.01 5.12
C PRO A 70 1.54 -6.87 5.30
N ALA A 71 0.91 -5.76 4.87
CA ALA A 71 -0.54 -5.58 4.94
C ALA A 71 -1.31 -6.55 4.04
N LEU A 72 -0.97 -6.61 2.74
CA LEU A 72 -1.65 -7.49 1.78
C LEU A 72 -1.41 -8.97 2.08
N VAL A 73 -0.18 -9.34 2.46
CA VAL A 73 0.15 -10.71 2.85
C VAL A 73 -0.60 -11.10 4.13
N SER A 74 -0.66 -10.23 5.14
CA SER A 74 -1.46 -10.49 6.35
C SER A 74 -2.93 -10.74 5.99
N GLY A 75 -3.54 -9.87 5.18
CA GLY A 75 -4.92 -10.02 4.73
C GLY A 75 -5.17 -11.33 3.99
N ALA A 76 -4.25 -11.73 3.13
CA ALA A 76 -4.35 -12.99 2.38
C ALA A 76 -4.18 -14.23 3.27
N LEU A 77 -3.28 -14.18 4.26
CA LEU A 77 -3.01 -15.31 5.15
C LEU A 77 -4.13 -15.51 6.18
N LEU A 78 -4.70 -14.43 6.71
CA LEU A 78 -5.82 -14.51 7.66
C LEU A 78 -7.17 -14.74 6.95
N GLY A 79 -7.26 -14.40 5.67
CA GLY A 79 -8.40 -14.68 4.80
C GLY A 79 -9.46 -13.59 4.80
N VAL A 80 -10.52 -13.80 3.99
CA VAL A 80 -11.52 -12.78 3.63
C VAL A 80 -12.14 -12.07 4.84
N ARG A 81 -12.41 -12.80 5.94
CA ARG A 81 -13.00 -12.23 7.17
C ARG A 81 -12.13 -11.16 7.84
N TRP A 82 -10.82 -11.17 7.58
CA TRP A 82 -9.86 -10.24 8.16
C TRP A 82 -9.44 -9.13 7.19
N LEU A 83 -9.92 -9.13 5.94
CA LEU A 83 -9.56 -8.09 4.97
C LEU A 83 -9.99 -6.70 5.43
N LEU A 84 -11.24 -6.57 5.93
CA LEU A 84 -11.74 -5.30 6.43
C LEU A 84 -10.96 -4.79 7.64
N PRO A 85 -10.77 -5.54 8.74
CA PRO A 85 -10.02 -5.04 9.89
C PRO A 85 -8.55 -4.75 9.59
N ILE A 86 -7.87 -5.57 8.77
CA ILE A 86 -6.47 -5.29 8.40
C ILE A 86 -6.39 -4.09 7.46
N GLY A 87 -7.29 -4.00 6.47
CA GLY A 87 -7.36 -2.86 5.56
C GLY A 87 -7.64 -1.56 6.29
N ALA A 88 -8.61 -1.57 7.22
CA ALA A 88 -8.91 -0.44 8.08
C ALA A 88 -7.72 -0.05 8.95
N LEU A 89 -7.04 -1.03 9.58
CA LEU A 89 -5.83 -0.77 10.35
C LEU A 89 -4.74 -0.11 9.48
N ALA A 90 -4.48 -0.64 8.29
CA ALA A 90 -3.46 -0.08 7.41
C ALA A 90 -3.84 1.35 6.97
N VAL A 91 -5.10 1.59 6.62
CA VAL A 91 -5.62 2.92 6.27
C VAL A 91 -5.50 3.88 7.45
N LEU A 92 -5.76 3.45 8.69
CA LEU A 92 -5.58 4.29 9.88
C LEU A 92 -4.12 4.63 10.14
N VAL A 93 -3.21 3.64 9.99
CA VAL A 93 -1.76 3.84 10.17
C VAL A 93 -1.23 4.93 9.23
N VAL A 94 -1.69 4.92 7.98
CA VAL A 94 -1.17 5.81 6.92
C VAL A 94 -1.98 7.11 6.79
N GLY A 95 -3.30 7.04 6.97
CA GLY A 95 -4.24 8.09 6.59
C GLY A 95 -4.73 8.99 7.71
N ALA A 96 -4.57 8.62 8.98
CA ALA A 96 -5.08 9.43 10.09
C ALA A 96 -4.24 10.69 10.29
N SER A 97 -4.88 11.84 10.59
CA SER A 97 -4.17 13.10 10.85
C SER A 97 -3.13 12.96 11.96
N ARG A 98 -3.45 12.22 13.03
CA ARG A 98 -2.53 11.97 14.15
C ARG A 98 -1.24 11.24 13.77
N THR A 99 -1.29 10.39 12.75
CA THR A 99 -0.12 9.65 12.24
C THR A 99 0.51 10.33 11.01
N GLY A 100 0.06 11.53 10.65
CA GLY A 100 0.60 12.34 9.56
C GLY A 100 -0.01 12.08 8.18
N ALA A 101 -1.34 11.87 8.18
CA ALA A 101 -2.26 11.71 7.05
C ALA A 101 -1.66 11.74 5.64
N ASP A 102 -1.66 10.58 4.99
CA ASP A 102 -1.38 10.43 3.57
C ASP A 102 -2.62 10.04 2.77
N GLY A 103 -3.26 11.04 2.15
CA GLY A 103 -4.40 10.81 1.25
C GLY A 103 -4.07 9.94 0.04
N GLY A 104 -2.84 10.03 -0.49
CA GLY A 104 -2.40 9.18 -1.60
C GLY A 104 -2.26 7.74 -1.13
N GLY A 105 -1.57 7.55 0.00
CA GLY A 105 -1.42 6.25 0.64
C GLY A 105 -2.74 5.59 1.07
N VAL A 106 -3.75 6.37 1.47
CA VAL A 106 -5.12 5.85 1.69
C VAL A 106 -5.68 5.23 0.41
N LEU A 107 -5.60 5.93 -0.73
CA LEU A 107 -6.09 5.40 -2.01
C LEU A 107 -5.33 4.14 -2.43
N VAL A 108 -4.01 4.12 -2.23
CA VAL A 108 -3.15 2.96 -2.54
C VAL A 108 -3.55 1.74 -1.72
N LEU A 109 -3.71 1.89 -0.41
CA LEU A 109 -4.11 0.81 0.49
C LEU A 109 -5.51 0.30 0.18
N VAL A 110 -6.48 1.22 0.00
CA VAL A 110 -7.85 0.85 -0.37
C VAL A 110 -7.86 0.06 -1.68
N ALA A 111 -7.17 0.55 -2.72
CA ALA A 111 -7.08 -0.15 -4.00
C ALA A 111 -6.47 -1.55 -3.84
N GLY A 112 -5.37 -1.66 -3.09
CA GLY A 112 -4.72 -2.93 -2.81
C GLY A 112 -5.66 -3.94 -2.13
N PHE A 113 -6.35 -3.53 -1.06
CA PHE A 113 -7.27 -4.40 -0.33
C PHE A 113 -8.52 -4.77 -1.13
N LEU A 114 -9.05 -3.85 -1.93
CA LEU A 114 -10.18 -4.13 -2.81
C LEU A 114 -9.83 -5.14 -3.90
N VAL A 115 -8.67 -4.97 -4.55
CA VAL A 115 -8.18 -5.91 -5.57
C VAL A 115 -7.83 -7.27 -4.94
N LEU A 116 -7.24 -7.27 -3.74
CA LEU A 116 -6.97 -8.50 -2.99
C LEU A 116 -8.27 -9.23 -2.68
N GLY A 117 -9.28 -8.53 -2.15
CA GLY A 117 -10.58 -9.08 -1.84
C GLY A 117 -11.27 -9.66 -3.07
N ALA A 118 -11.28 -8.91 -4.18
CA ALA A 118 -11.81 -9.39 -5.46
C ALA A 118 -11.11 -10.68 -5.92
N GLY A 119 -9.78 -10.73 -5.83
CA GLY A 119 -8.99 -11.91 -6.19
C GLY A 119 -9.25 -13.12 -5.28
N LEU A 120 -9.35 -12.92 -3.96
CA LEU A 120 -9.65 -13.98 -2.99
C LEU A 120 -11.08 -14.52 -3.11
N LEU A 121 -12.01 -13.67 -3.54
CA LEU A 121 -13.40 -14.04 -3.85
C LEU A 121 -13.58 -14.65 -5.25
N GLY A 122 -12.50 -14.77 -6.04
CA GLY A 122 -12.55 -15.37 -7.37
C GLY A 122 -13.21 -14.49 -8.45
N ALA A 123 -13.25 -13.17 -8.25
CA ALA A 123 -13.78 -12.24 -9.24
C ALA A 123 -12.97 -12.30 -10.55
N ARG A 124 -13.68 -12.29 -11.68
CA ARG A 124 -13.03 -12.29 -12.99
C ARG A 124 -12.53 -10.90 -13.37
N PRO A 125 -11.31 -10.79 -13.94
CA PRO A 125 -10.82 -9.51 -14.45
C PRO A 125 -11.68 -9.08 -15.63
N SER A 126 -12.24 -7.87 -15.55
CA SER A 126 -12.99 -7.23 -16.63
C SER A 126 -12.85 -5.72 -16.49
N LEU A 127 -13.10 -4.98 -17.58
CA LEU A 127 -13.12 -3.51 -17.54
C LEU A 127 -14.16 -2.99 -16.54
N ARG A 128 -15.32 -3.64 -16.45
CA ARG A 128 -16.35 -3.32 -15.46
C ARG A 128 -15.84 -3.52 -14.04
N THR A 129 -15.18 -4.63 -13.75
CA THR A 129 -14.58 -4.89 -12.44
C THR A 129 -13.54 -3.82 -12.12
N ALA A 130 -12.64 -3.50 -13.05
CA ALA A 130 -11.63 -2.46 -12.86
C ALA A 130 -12.25 -1.09 -12.57
N PHE A 131 -13.28 -0.71 -13.33
CA PHE A 131 -14.01 0.54 -13.11
C PHE A 131 -14.67 0.60 -11.74
N LEU A 132 -15.38 -0.45 -11.33
CA LEU A 132 -16.04 -0.52 -10.02
C LEU A 132 -15.03 -0.45 -8.87
N LEU A 133 -13.90 -1.15 -8.99
CA LEU A 133 -12.83 -1.09 -8.00
C LEU A 133 -12.20 0.30 -7.93
N GLY A 134 -12.00 0.97 -9.07
CA GLY A 134 -11.53 2.35 -9.11
C GLY A 134 -12.49 3.33 -8.44
N ALA A 135 -13.78 3.26 -8.80
CA ALA A 135 -14.82 4.10 -8.19
C ALA A 135 -14.96 3.85 -6.68
N ALA A 136 -14.91 2.58 -6.25
CA ALA A 136 -14.91 2.22 -4.83
C ALA A 136 -13.67 2.72 -4.11
N THR A 137 -12.49 2.72 -4.76
CA THR A 137 -11.26 3.24 -4.17
C THR A 137 -11.39 4.72 -3.84
N VAL A 138 -11.83 5.53 -4.81
CA VAL A 138 -12.03 6.98 -4.60
C VAL A 138 -13.09 7.21 -3.53
N SER A 139 -14.23 6.52 -3.61
CA SER A 139 -15.35 6.71 -2.67
C SER A 139 -14.95 6.38 -1.24
N LEU A 140 -14.28 5.24 -1.02
CA LEU A 140 -13.82 4.84 0.31
C LEU A 140 -12.68 5.72 0.82
N GLY A 141 -11.80 6.20 -0.06
CA GLY A 141 -10.78 7.18 0.30
C GLY A 141 -11.38 8.48 0.82
N LEU A 142 -12.38 9.03 0.12
CA LEU A 142 -13.12 10.23 0.56
C LEU A 142 -13.84 9.99 1.89
N VAL A 143 -14.46 8.82 2.08
CA VAL A 143 -15.08 8.44 3.36
C VAL A 143 -14.05 8.39 4.49
N ALA A 144 -12.88 7.78 4.26
CA ALA A 144 -11.84 7.69 5.28
C ALA A 144 -11.32 9.07 5.71
N VAL A 145 -11.05 9.96 4.75
CA VAL A 145 -10.63 11.35 5.03
C VAL A 145 -11.76 12.13 5.72
N GLY A 146 -13.00 11.99 5.26
CA GLY A 146 -14.16 12.65 5.87
C GLY A 146 -14.43 12.18 7.30
N LEU A 147 -14.20 10.91 7.61
CA LEU A 147 -14.28 10.39 8.98
C LEU A 147 -13.18 10.97 9.87
N ASP A 148 -11.95 11.07 9.37
CA ASP A 148 -10.86 11.70 10.13
C ASP A 148 -11.18 13.17 10.43
N ALA A 149 -11.68 13.92 9.43
CA ALA A 149 -12.15 15.29 9.61
C ALA A 149 -13.30 15.40 10.64
N ALA A 150 -14.30 14.52 10.56
CA ALA A 150 -15.43 14.49 11.50
C ALA A 150 -15.02 14.14 12.94
N LEU A 151 -13.91 13.43 13.11
CA LEU A 151 -13.31 13.12 14.41
C LEU A 151 -12.36 14.23 14.92
N GLY A 152 -12.34 15.39 14.24
CA GLY A 152 -11.50 16.53 14.60
C GLY A 152 -10.06 16.45 14.08
N GLY A 153 -9.79 15.58 13.11
CA GLY A 153 -8.50 15.53 12.43
C GLY A 153 -8.24 16.79 11.62
N SER A 154 -7.00 17.29 11.69
CA SER A 154 -6.51 18.41 10.89
C SER A 154 -5.28 17.99 10.11
N SER A 155 -5.35 18.07 8.79
CA SER A 155 -4.24 17.80 7.89
C SER A 155 -4.48 18.46 6.54
N HIS A 156 -3.43 18.60 5.73
CA HIS A 156 -3.55 19.16 4.38
C HIS A 156 -4.52 18.35 3.49
N VAL A 157 -4.73 17.07 3.78
CA VAL A 157 -5.68 16.21 3.07
C VAL A 157 -7.11 16.57 3.44
N VAL A 158 -7.37 16.84 4.72
CA VAL A 158 -8.67 17.32 5.21
C VAL A 158 -8.95 18.72 4.66
N ASP A 159 -7.96 19.61 4.67
CA ASP A 159 -8.09 20.97 4.15
C ASP A 159 -8.39 20.95 2.64
N ALA A 160 -7.64 20.16 1.86
CA ALA A 160 -7.88 20.02 0.42
C ALA A 160 -9.27 19.42 0.10
N LEU A 161 -9.79 18.54 0.95
CA LEU A 161 -11.15 18.03 0.84
C LEU A 161 -12.19 19.12 1.16
N ALA A 162 -11.93 19.96 2.17
CA ALA A 162 -12.80 21.05 2.58
C ALA A 162 -12.87 22.16 1.51
N ASP A 163 -11.78 22.42 0.80
CA ASP A 163 -11.71 23.34 -0.35
C ASP A 163 -12.47 22.83 -1.59
N GLY A 164 -12.93 21.57 -1.54
CA GLY A 164 -13.78 20.96 -2.55
C GLY A 164 -13.04 20.49 -3.82
N PRO A 165 -13.77 20.22 -4.91
CA PRO A 165 -13.20 19.59 -6.11
C PRO A 165 -12.06 20.37 -6.77
N ALA A 166 -12.09 21.70 -6.68
CA ALA A 166 -11.04 22.56 -7.23
C ALA A 166 -9.74 22.43 -6.43
N GLY A 167 -9.81 22.45 -5.09
CA GLY A 167 -8.63 22.25 -4.22
C GLY A 167 -8.01 20.87 -4.40
N LEU A 168 -8.84 19.82 -4.52
CA LEU A 168 -8.37 18.46 -4.83
C LEU A 168 -7.67 18.38 -6.20
N ALA A 169 -8.22 19.05 -7.22
CA ALA A 169 -7.62 19.06 -8.55
C ALA A 169 -6.28 19.81 -8.56
N GLU A 170 -6.18 20.92 -7.84
CA GLU A 170 -4.93 21.68 -7.69
C GLU A 170 -3.86 20.88 -6.93
N ASP A 171 -4.21 20.20 -5.82
CA ASP A 171 -3.28 19.33 -5.11
C ASP A 171 -2.77 18.20 -6.00
N PHE A 172 -3.67 17.58 -6.77
CA PHE A 172 -3.32 16.54 -7.73
C PHE A 172 -2.38 17.06 -8.82
N GLU A 173 -2.68 18.22 -9.43
CA GLU A 173 -1.82 18.82 -10.45
C GLU A 173 -0.43 19.15 -9.89
N ARG A 174 -0.37 19.71 -8.68
CA ARG A 174 0.89 19.99 -7.98
C ARG A 174 1.71 18.72 -7.79
N ARG A 175 1.09 17.63 -7.30
CA ARG A 175 1.76 16.33 -7.13
C ARG A 175 2.25 15.77 -8.45
N MET A 176 1.48 15.86 -9.52
CA MET A 176 1.90 15.40 -10.84
C MET A 176 3.10 16.18 -11.38
N ARG A 177 3.13 17.50 -11.18
CA ARG A 177 4.29 18.34 -11.55
C ARG A 177 5.53 17.99 -10.73
N LEU A 178 5.38 17.82 -9.42
CA LEU A 178 6.48 17.39 -8.53
C LEU A 178 7.00 15.99 -8.89
N SER A 179 6.09 15.04 -9.14
CA SER A 179 6.41 13.69 -9.58
C SER A 179 7.24 13.71 -10.87
N ALA A 180 6.83 14.50 -11.87
CA ALA A 180 7.59 14.68 -13.09
C ALA A 180 8.97 15.32 -12.84
N ALA A 181 9.05 16.37 -12.02
CA ALA A 181 10.32 17.00 -11.68
C ALA A 181 11.30 16.00 -11.04
N VAL A 182 10.85 15.20 -10.07
CA VAL A 182 11.66 14.16 -9.41
C VAL A 182 12.07 13.04 -10.38
N ALA A 183 11.16 12.61 -11.25
CA ALA A 183 11.43 11.56 -12.23
C ALA A 183 12.53 11.96 -13.23
N PHE A 184 12.56 13.23 -13.64
CA PHE A 184 13.46 13.75 -14.66
C PHE A 184 14.63 14.60 -14.10
N ASP A 185 14.80 14.63 -12.78
CA ASP A 185 15.84 15.41 -12.10
C ASP A 185 17.27 15.03 -12.54
N SER A 186 17.50 13.74 -12.81
CA SER A 186 18.81 13.27 -13.29
C SER A 186 18.70 12.05 -14.21
N PRO A 187 19.72 11.78 -15.06
CA PRO A 187 19.76 10.56 -15.87
C PRO A 187 19.68 9.28 -15.02
N LEU A 188 20.24 9.30 -13.81
CA LEU A 188 20.18 8.18 -12.88
C LEU A 188 18.76 7.96 -12.36
N SER A 189 18.02 9.03 -12.04
CA SER A 189 16.60 8.96 -11.64
C SER A 189 15.75 8.36 -12.75
N VAL A 190 15.94 8.81 -13.99
CA VAL A 190 15.23 8.28 -15.16
C VAL A 190 15.55 6.79 -15.37
N LEU A 191 16.83 6.42 -15.34
CA LEU A 191 17.24 5.02 -15.46
C LEU A 191 16.65 4.14 -14.36
N ALA A 192 16.73 4.59 -13.10
CA ALA A 192 16.19 3.88 -11.95
C ALA A 192 14.68 3.67 -12.08
N LEU A 193 13.94 4.70 -12.50
CA LEU A 193 12.50 4.61 -12.76
C LEU A 193 12.20 3.62 -13.88
N LEU A 194 12.87 3.70 -15.03
CA LEU A 194 12.64 2.81 -16.17
C LEU A 194 12.93 1.34 -15.83
N VAL A 195 14.05 1.07 -15.15
CA VAL A 195 14.40 -0.28 -14.70
C VAL A 195 13.33 -0.82 -13.75
N SER A 196 12.89 0.01 -12.79
CA SER A 196 11.88 -0.38 -11.82
C SER A 196 10.51 -0.67 -12.45
N LEU A 197 10.06 0.20 -13.37
CA LEU A 197 8.83 -0.01 -14.14
C LEU A 197 8.93 -1.26 -15.02
N THR A 198 10.10 -1.53 -15.60
CA THR A 198 10.34 -2.74 -16.38
C THR A 198 10.20 -3.98 -15.52
N ILE A 199 10.80 -3.99 -14.32
CA ILE A 199 10.65 -5.11 -13.38
C ILE A 199 9.17 -5.30 -13.02
N LEU A 200 8.45 -4.24 -12.64
CA LEU A 200 7.03 -4.32 -12.30
C LEU A 200 6.18 -4.87 -13.47
N ALA A 201 6.45 -4.42 -14.69
CA ALA A 201 5.79 -4.94 -15.90
C ALA A 201 6.10 -6.42 -16.14
N LEU A 202 7.34 -6.85 -15.89
CA LEU A 202 7.76 -8.25 -16.00
C LEU A 202 7.15 -9.15 -14.92
N LEU A 203 6.78 -8.61 -13.75
CA LEU A 203 6.10 -9.38 -12.70
C LEU A 203 4.65 -9.74 -13.06
N TRP A 204 4.00 -8.94 -13.92
CA TRP A 204 2.60 -9.13 -14.33
C TRP A 204 2.30 -10.46 -15.06
N PRO A 205 3.08 -10.88 -16.08
CA PRO A 205 2.83 -12.14 -16.78
C PRO A 205 3.22 -13.38 -15.98
N LEU A 206 4.00 -13.26 -14.90
CA LEU A 206 4.52 -14.41 -14.16
C LEU A 206 3.41 -15.31 -13.63
N ARG A 207 3.53 -16.61 -13.94
CA ARG A 207 2.59 -17.65 -13.55
C ARG A 207 3.14 -18.53 -12.43
N PRO A 208 2.23 -19.09 -11.60
CA PRO A 208 0.80 -18.79 -11.56
C PRO A 208 0.52 -17.50 -10.77
N ARG A 209 -0.53 -16.78 -11.16
CA ARG A 209 -0.90 -15.48 -10.59
C ARG A 209 -1.49 -15.66 -9.19
N SER A 210 -0.93 -14.94 -8.22
CA SER A 210 -1.50 -14.86 -6.87
C SER A 210 -2.36 -13.60 -6.74
N PRO A 211 -3.45 -13.65 -5.94
CA PRO A 211 -4.24 -12.45 -5.63
C PRO A 211 -3.39 -11.34 -4.98
N VAL A 212 -2.41 -11.69 -4.14
CA VAL A 212 -1.53 -10.74 -3.45
C VAL A 212 -0.65 -9.98 -4.44
N ARG A 213 -0.06 -10.67 -5.42
CA ARG A 213 0.78 -10.01 -6.43
C ARG A 213 -0.05 -9.08 -7.32
N THR A 214 -1.26 -9.49 -7.71
CA THR A 214 -2.17 -8.62 -8.46
C THR A 214 -2.58 -7.39 -7.65
N ALA A 215 -2.88 -7.55 -6.37
CA ALA A 215 -3.20 -6.46 -5.46
C ALA A 215 -2.02 -5.49 -5.28
N LEU A 216 -0.80 -6.01 -5.11
CA LEU A 216 0.41 -5.19 -5.01
C LEU A 216 0.62 -4.36 -6.28
N LEU A 217 0.58 -4.99 -7.47
CA LEU A 217 0.78 -4.28 -8.73
C LEU A 217 -0.29 -3.21 -8.98
N ALA A 218 -1.55 -3.49 -8.61
CA ALA A 218 -2.62 -2.49 -8.70
C ALA A 218 -2.42 -1.34 -7.71
N ALA A 219 -2.01 -1.63 -6.47
CA ALA A 219 -1.69 -0.61 -5.48
C ALA A 219 -0.52 0.28 -5.96
N ILE A 220 0.56 -0.31 -6.48
CA ILE A 220 1.69 0.45 -7.05
C ILE A 220 1.25 1.31 -8.23
N ALA A 221 0.39 0.80 -9.12
CA ALA A 221 -0.16 1.59 -10.21
C ALA A 221 -0.96 2.81 -9.72
N VAL A 222 -1.75 2.65 -8.65
CA VAL A 222 -2.45 3.77 -7.99
C VAL A 222 -1.45 4.72 -7.32
N SER A 223 -0.40 4.19 -6.69
CA SER A 223 0.62 4.99 -6.02
C SER A 223 1.39 5.88 -7.00
N LEU A 224 1.71 5.38 -8.19
CA LEU A 224 2.32 6.16 -9.26
C LEU A 224 1.44 7.31 -9.77
N LEU A 225 0.12 7.25 -9.53
CA LEU A 225 -0.83 8.32 -9.88
C LEU A 225 -1.07 9.28 -8.70
N ALA A 226 -1.07 8.77 -7.46
CA ALA A 226 -1.48 9.54 -6.28
C ALA A 226 -0.31 10.18 -5.51
N ASN A 227 0.90 9.65 -5.66
CA ASN A 227 2.09 10.07 -4.93
C ASN A 227 3.11 10.79 -5.84
N ASP A 228 3.95 11.60 -5.21
CA ASP A 228 4.91 12.52 -5.82
C ASP A 228 6.36 12.01 -5.81
N ALA A 229 6.60 10.75 -5.41
CA ALA A 229 7.93 10.13 -5.37
C ALA A 229 8.04 8.90 -6.29
N PRO A 230 7.91 9.05 -7.62
CA PRO A 230 7.71 7.94 -8.55
C PRO A 230 8.89 6.97 -8.57
N THR A 231 10.13 7.46 -8.46
CA THR A 231 11.33 6.63 -8.44
C THR A 231 11.39 5.73 -7.19
N LYS A 232 10.96 6.26 -6.02
CA LYS A 232 10.88 5.49 -4.77
C LYS A 232 9.75 4.48 -4.84
N VAL A 233 8.55 4.90 -5.25
CA VAL A 233 7.39 4.01 -5.39
C VAL A 233 7.68 2.87 -6.36
N ALA A 234 8.20 3.17 -7.55
CA ALA A 234 8.54 2.14 -8.53
C ALA A 234 9.67 1.23 -8.03
N GLY A 235 10.75 1.80 -7.50
CA GLY A 235 11.92 1.04 -7.05
C GLY A 235 11.62 0.10 -5.89
N TYR A 236 11.03 0.62 -4.81
CA TYR A 236 10.64 -0.20 -3.67
C TYR A 236 9.47 -1.13 -4.00
N GLY A 237 8.55 -0.73 -4.88
CA GLY A 237 7.50 -1.60 -5.41
C GLY A 237 8.07 -2.78 -6.20
N ALA A 238 9.09 -2.56 -7.02
CA ALA A 238 9.79 -3.61 -7.76
C ALA A 238 10.49 -4.59 -6.82
N LEU A 239 11.23 -4.08 -5.83
CA LEU A 239 11.88 -4.90 -4.81
C LEU A 239 10.85 -5.72 -4.01
N ALA A 240 9.80 -5.07 -3.52
CA ALA A 240 8.68 -5.70 -2.83
C ALA A 240 8.04 -6.81 -3.66
N GLY A 241 7.82 -6.57 -4.96
CA GLY A 241 7.27 -7.54 -5.89
C GLY A 241 8.20 -8.74 -6.13
N LEU A 242 9.50 -8.51 -6.25
CA LEU A 242 10.50 -9.57 -6.36
C LEU A 242 10.56 -10.42 -5.08
N THR A 243 10.58 -9.78 -3.91
CA THR A 243 10.52 -10.46 -2.61
C THR A 243 9.25 -11.30 -2.48
N LEU A 244 8.11 -10.77 -2.92
CA LEU A 244 6.85 -11.51 -2.90
C LEU A 244 6.90 -12.74 -3.82
N VAL A 245 7.46 -12.62 -5.03
CA VAL A 245 7.64 -13.76 -5.94
C VAL A 245 8.57 -14.81 -5.33
N ALA A 246 9.69 -14.40 -4.74
CA ALA A 246 10.60 -15.31 -4.06
C ALA A 246 9.90 -16.03 -2.90
N PHE A 247 9.16 -15.28 -2.06
CA PHE A 247 8.36 -15.84 -0.98
C PHE A 247 7.35 -16.87 -1.49
N GLU A 248 6.55 -16.53 -2.51
CA GLU A 248 5.59 -17.46 -3.11
C GLU A 248 6.24 -18.72 -3.68
N HIS A 249 7.46 -18.60 -4.22
CA HIS A 249 8.19 -19.74 -4.75
C HIS A 249 8.62 -20.69 -3.62
N THR A 250 9.21 -20.17 -2.53
CA THR A 250 9.61 -21.00 -1.37
C THR A 250 8.44 -21.77 -0.78
N ARG A 251 7.22 -21.20 -0.79
CA ARG A 251 6.01 -21.83 -0.25
C ARG A 251 5.41 -22.94 -1.10
N ARG A 252 5.78 -23.05 -2.38
CA ARG A 252 5.33 -24.15 -3.25
C ARG A 252 6.14 -25.42 -3.03
N HIS A 253 7.36 -25.27 -2.50
CA HIS A 253 8.34 -26.33 -2.36
C HIS A 253 8.55 -26.76 -0.89
N ALA A 254 7.79 -26.18 0.05
CA ALA A 254 7.76 -26.52 1.47
C ALA A 254 6.44 -27.23 1.82
#